data_AF-A0A2G2V5B5-F1
#
_entry.id   AF-A0A2G2V5B5-F1
#
_cell.length_a   1.000
_cell.length_b   1.000
_cell.length_c   1.000
_cell.angle_alpha   90.00
_cell.angle_beta   90.00
_cell.angle_gamma   90.00
#
_symmetry.space_group_name_H-M   'P 1'
#
loop_
_entity.id
_entity.type
_entity.pdbx_description
1 polymer ?
#
loop_
_entity_poly.entity_id
_entity_poly.type
_entity_poly.pdbx_seq_one_letter_code
_entity_poly.pdbx_strand_id
1 'polypeptide(L)'
;MIITDNVANLNSHLMQEVCQQFKIVHRNSTPYLPKANGAVEAANIKKILQKIVQWSRYWHEKLPFALLGYRTTVRTSKGATPYLLVYGTEAVVPAEVEIPTLRVIVEAEIDDDEWLYQRRMARAYNKKVRPRNFEVGQLVLKRILPHQVEEKGKFSPNWQGPFVVNKVLPNGALYMTDIEGKMAEMAINADVVKRYYV
;
A
#
# COMPACT_ATOMS: atom_id res chain seq x y z
N MET A 1 10.51 5.73 -6.49
CA MET A 1 9.14 5.70 -7.07
C MET A 1 8.15 5.80 -5.94
N ILE A 2 7.15 6.69 -6.06
CA ILE A 2 6.10 6.89 -5.06
C ILE A 2 4.77 6.41 -5.65
N ILE A 3 4.00 5.64 -4.88
CA ILE A 3 2.64 5.22 -5.24
C ILE A 3 1.66 5.89 -4.27
N THR A 4 0.67 6.62 -4.79
CA THR A 4 -0.38 7.26 -3.99
C THR A 4 -1.77 6.81 -4.41
N ASP A 5 -2.79 7.15 -3.62
CA ASP A 5 -4.18 7.10 -4.08
C ASP A 5 -4.50 8.29 -5.00
N ASN A 6 -5.72 8.31 -5.52
CA ASN A 6 -6.19 9.31 -6.50
C ASN A 6 -6.78 10.56 -5.84
N VAL A 7 -6.40 10.90 -4.61
CA VAL A 7 -6.94 12.08 -3.93
C VAL A 7 -6.39 13.34 -4.60
N ALA A 8 -7.25 14.36 -4.75
CA ALA A 8 -6.95 15.57 -5.53
C ALA A 8 -5.69 16.32 -5.07
N ASN A 9 -5.40 16.32 -3.76
CA ASN A 9 -4.20 16.96 -3.21
C ASN A 9 -2.89 16.29 -3.68
N LEU A 10 -2.89 14.96 -3.83
CA LEU A 10 -1.74 14.16 -4.27
C LEU A 10 -1.60 14.10 -5.80
N ASN A 11 -2.59 14.63 -6.54
CA ASN A 11 -2.58 14.76 -7.99
C ASN A 11 -2.47 16.22 -8.46
N SER A 12 -2.08 17.13 -7.57
CA SER A 12 -1.90 18.53 -7.88
C SER A 12 -0.70 18.77 -8.79
N HIS A 13 -0.73 19.88 -9.54
CA HIS A 13 0.40 20.32 -10.37
C HIS A 13 1.69 20.45 -9.56
N LEU A 14 1.58 20.97 -8.33
CA LEU A 14 2.70 21.10 -7.41
C LEU A 14 3.36 19.75 -7.10
N MET A 15 2.56 18.69 -6.88
CA MET A 15 3.10 17.35 -6.63
C MET A 15 3.85 16.82 -7.85
N GLN A 16 3.35 17.10 -9.07
CA GLN A 16 3.99 16.71 -10.31
C GLN A 16 5.33 17.44 -10.51
N GLU A 17 5.37 18.75 -10.30
CA GLU A 17 6.60 19.56 -10.38
C GLU A 17 7.66 19.07 -9.41
N VAL A 18 7.29 18.84 -8.14
CA VAL A 18 8.21 18.32 -7.12
C VAL A 18 8.74 16.95 -7.54
N CYS A 19 7.86 16.04 -7.99
CA CYS A 19 8.30 14.72 -8.45
C CYS A 19 9.24 14.81 -9.66
N GLN A 20 8.99 15.73 -10.59
CA GLN A 20 9.85 15.94 -11.75
C GLN A 20 11.22 16.50 -11.36
N GLN A 21 11.26 17.49 -10.46
CA GLN A 21 12.49 18.10 -9.95
C GLN A 21 13.40 17.05 -9.28
N PHE A 22 12.83 16.19 -8.45
CA PHE A 22 13.58 15.12 -7.77
C PHE A 22 13.73 13.84 -8.59
N LYS A 23 13.30 13.83 -9.87
CA LYS A 23 13.31 12.65 -10.75
C LYS A 23 12.61 11.43 -10.14
N ILE A 24 11.58 11.67 -9.34
CA ILE A 24 10.77 10.64 -8.69
C ILE A 24 9.65 10.23 -9.64
N VAL A 25 9.63 8.95 -10.01
CA VAL A 25 8.49 8.37 -10.71
C VAL A 25 7.29 8.30 -9.74
N HIS A 26 6.27 9.10 -10.00
CA HIS A 26 4.99 9.07 -9.28
C HIS A 26 3.98 8.22 -10.05
N ARG A 27 3.28 7.32 -9.35
CA ARG A 27 2.21 6.51 -9.93
C ARG A 27 1.01 6.46 -9.00
N ASN A 28 -0.14 6.25 -9.61
CA ASN A 28 -1.39 6.18 -8.89
C ASN A 28 -1.84 4.73 -8.77
N SER A 29 -2.31 4.38 -7.58
CA SER A 29 -3.03 3.13 -7.37
C SER A 29 -4.40 3.21 -8.06
N THR A 30 -4.94 2.04 -8.38
CA THR A 30 -6.29 1.93 -8.93
C THR A 30 -7.29 2.58 -7.97
N PRO A 31 -8.27 3.37 -8.46
CA PRO A 31 -9.22 4.09 -7.62
C PRO A 31 -9.89 3.21 -6.57
N TYR A 32 -10.07 3.76 -5.36
CA TYR A 32 -10.85 3.19 -4.26
C TYR A 32 -10.41 1.79 -3.77
N LEU A 33 -9.11 1.51 -3.87
CA LEU A 33 -8.50 0.30 -3.33
C LEU A 33 -7.47 0.64 -2.26
N PRO A 34 -7.90 0.93 -1.02
CA PRO A 34 -6.99 1.24 0.08
C PRO A 34 -6.00 0.10 0.38
N LYS A 35 -6.33 -1.14 -0.03
CA LYS A 35 -5.41 -2.29 0.04
C LYS A 35 -4.14 -2.11 -0.78
N ALA A 36 -4.19 -1.38 -1.90
CA ALA A 36 -3.01 -1.10 -2.72
C ALA A 36 -1.99 -0.23 -1.96
N ASN A 37 -2.48 0.64 -1.07
CA ASN A 37 -1.68 1.39 -0.10
C ASN A 37 -1.66 0.72 1.28
N GLY A 38 -1.97 -0.59 1.33
CA GLY A 38 -2.20 -1.32 2.58
C GLY A 38 -0.99 -1.38 3.51
N ALA A 39 0.22 -1.10 2.99
CA ALA A 39 1.41 -0.94 3.82
C ALA A 39 1.31 0.28 4.77
N VAL A 40 0.74 1.38 4.30
CA VAL A 40 0.48 2.59 5.09
C VAL A 40 -0.66 2.34 6.08
N GLU A 41 -1.73 1.67 5.64
CA GLU A 41 -2.87 1.32 6.50
C GLU A 41 -2.53 0.29 7.59
N ALA A 42 -1.56 -0.59 7.32
CA ALA A 42 -1.05 -1.53 8.32
C ALA A 42 -0.17 -0.85 9.39
N ALA A 43 0.23 0.41 9.18
CA ALA A 43 1.00 1.16 10.15
C ALA A 43 0.11 1.54 11.34
N ASN A 44 0.26 0.77 12.42
CA ASN A 44 -0.58 0.85 13.61
C ASN A 44 -0.25 2.06 14.53
N ILE A 45 0.27 3.15 13.97
CA ILE A 45 0.76 4.34 14.70
C ILE A 45 -0.37 4.94 15.55
N LYS A 46 -1.60 4.97 15.02
CA LYS A 46 -2.78 5.43 15.75
C LYS A 46 -2.98 4.68 17.08
N LYS A 47 -2.84 3.34 17.09
CA LYS A 47 -3.00 2.56 18.34
C LYS A 47 -1.86 2.79 19.33
N ILE A 48 -0.65 3.08 18.83
CA ILE A 48 0.48 3.44 19.69
C ILE A 48 0.24 4.80 20.34
N LEU A 49 -0.18 5.79 19.54
CA LEU A 49 -0.55 7.11 20.03
C LEU A 49 -1.68 7.04 21.05
N GLN A 50 -2.73 6.25 20.81
CA GLN A 50 -3.84 6.06 21.75
C GLN A 50 -3.40 5.51 23.11
N LYS A 51 -2.29 4.75 23.18
CA LYS A 51 -1.75 4.24 24.45
C LYS A 51 -0.88 5.25 25.18
N ILE A 52 -0.22 6.15 24.46
CA ILE A 52 0.74 7.12 25.01
C ILE A 52 0.03 8.45 25.37
N VAL A 53 -1.02 8.79 24.63
CA VAL A 53 -1.75 10.05 24.77
C VAL A 53 -2.96 9.85 25.67
N GLN A 54 -2.89 10.30 26.93
CA GLN A 54 -4.03 10.29 27.87
C GLN A 54 -5.07 11.37 27.52
N TRP A 55 -4.62 12.53 27.03
CA TRP A 55 -5.46 13.67 26.62
C TRP A 55 -5.10 14.11 25.21
N SER A 56 -6.08 14.13 24.30
CA SER A 56 -5.88 14.16 22.85
C SER A 56 -5.19 15.42 22.29
N ARG A 57 -5.01 16.49 23.07
CA ARG A 57 -4.56 17.80 22.54
C ARG A 57 -3.07 17.88 22.17
N TYR A 58 -2.21 16.99 22.68
CA TYR A 58 -0.76 17.04 22.45
C TYR A 58 -0.23 15.82 21.69
N TRP A 59 -1.05 15.21 20.84
CA TRP A 59 -0.66 14.02 20.09
C TRP A 59 0.56 14.26 19.19
N HIS A 60 0.73 15.48 18.69
CA HIS A 60 1.83 15.86 17.81
C HIS A 60 3.19 15.82 18.52
N GLU A 61 3.26 16.19 19.81
CA GLU A 61 4.48 16.04 20.62
C GLU A 61 4.82 14.58 20.92
N LYS A 62 3.80 13.72 20.99
CA LYS A 62 3.97 12.28 21.24
C LYS A 62 4.23 11.48 19.95
N LEU A 63 4.06 12.10 18.78
CA LEU A 63 4.25 11.44 17.48
C LEU A 63 5.69 10.93 17.26
N PRO A 64 6.76 11.70 17.53
CA PRO A 64 8.12 11.20 17.38
C PRO A 64 8.39 9.95 18.23
N PHE A 65 7.89 9.93 19.47
CA PHE A 65 8.04 8.78 20.37
C PHE A 65 7.23 7.56 19.90
N ALA A 66 6.01 7.77 19.41
CA ALA A 66 5.20 6.71 18.83
C ALA A 66 5.85 6.11 17.57
N LEU A 67 6.46 6.94 16.73
CA LEU A 67 7.21 6.50 15.55
C LEU A 67 8.48 5.74 15.94
N LEU A 68 9.22 6.21 16.94
CA LEU A 68 10.40 5.52 17.46
C LEU A 68 10.03 4.12 17.97
N GLY A 69 9.05 4.03 18.87
CA GLY A 69 8.55 2.75 19.36
C GLY A 69 8.01 1.86 18.22
N TYR A 70 7.36 2.45 17.21
CA TYR A 70 6.91 1.69 16.04
C TYR A 70 8.07 1.05 15.29
N ARG A 71 9.18 1.78 15.10
CA ARG A 71 10.36 1.38 14.33
C ARG A 71 11.23 0.34 15.04
N THR A 72 11.35 0.42 16.37
CA THR A 72 12.25 -0.46 17.16
C THR A 72 11.57 -1.68 17.77
N THR A 73 10.23 -1.76 17.77
CA THR A 73 9.52 -2.92 18.33
C THR A 73 9.35 -4.05 17.29
N VAL A 74 9.73 -5.27 17.68
CA VAL A 74 9.53 -6.48 16.86
C VAL A 74 8.05 -6.69 16.58
N ARG A 75 7.69 -6.88 15.30
CA ARG A 75 6.31 -7.15 14.89
C ARG A 75 6.01 -8.63 14.91
N THR A 76 5.00 -9.06 15.66
CA THR A 76 4.57 -10.46 15.77
C THR A 76 4.27 -11.12 14.42
N SER A 77 3.82 -10.34 13.43
CA SER A 77 3.56 -10.84 12.07
C SER A 77 4.80 -11.11 11.24
N LYS A 78 5.94 -10.48 11.54
CA LYS A 78 7.17 -10.54 10.74
C LYS A 78 8.39 -11.07 11.51
N GLY A 79 8.35 -11.10 12.84
CA GLY A 79 9.48 -11.51 13.68
C GLY A 79 10.66 -10.52 13.66
N ALA A 80 10.50 -9.35 13.05
CA ALA A 80 11.54 -8.34 12.89
C ALA A 80 11.01 -6.94 13.22
N THR A 81 11.91 -6.02 13.58
CA THR A 81 11.59 -4.60 13.82
C THR A 81 11.42 -3.86 12.49
N PRO A 82 10.55 -2.85 12.35
CA PRO A 82 10.46 -2.09 11.09
C PRO A 82 11.73 -1.34 10.68
N TYR A 83 12.62 -1.01 11.63
CA TYR A 83 13.96 -0.48 11.33
C TYR A 83 14.86 -1.56 10.70
N LEU A 84 14.73 -2.80 11.21
CA LEU A 84 15.09 -4.10 10.65
C LEU A 84 15.31 -4.20 9.13
N LEU A 85 14.28 -4.55 8.37
CA LEU A 85 13.18 -3.62 8.17
C LEU A 85 13.50 -2.70 6.96
N VAL A 86 14.35 -1.72 7.18
CA VAL A 86 14.67 -0.69 6.19
C VAL A 86 16.18 -0.58 6.00
N TYR A 87 16.94 -0.73 7.08
CA TYR A 87 18.37 -0.45 7.08
C TYR A 87 19.25 -1.70 7.16
N GLY A 88 18.67 -2.90 7.24
CA GLY A 88 19.42 -4.15 7.32
C GLY A 88 20.02 -4.45 8.70
N THR A 89 20.05 -3.47 9.61
CA THR A 89 20.54 -3.55 10.99
C THR A 89 19.48 -3.07 11.98
N GLU A 90 19.50 -3.54 13.24
CA GLU A 90 18.54 -3.00 14.22
C GLU A 90 18.93 -1.60 14.65
N ALA A 91 17.94 -0.83 15.12
CA ALA A 91 18.18 0.52 15.57
C ALA A 91 19.04 0.52 16.83
N VAL A 92 20.18 1.19 16.77
CA VAL A 92 20.98 1.51 17.95
C VAL A 92 20.19 2.51 18.80
N VAL A 93 19.80 2.10 20.01
CA VAL A 93 19.10 2.98 20.95
C VAL A 93 20.09 3.94 21.61
N PRO A 94 19.68 5.15 22.04
CA PRO A 94 20.58 6.14 22.64
C PRO A 94 21.49 5.60 23.75
N ALA A 95 21.00 4.67 24.58
CA ALA A 95 21.80 4.02 25.62
C ALA A 95 22.97 3.17 25.10
N GLU A 96 22.81 2.56 23.92
CA GLU A 96 23.87 1.78 23.26
C GLU A 96 24.88 2.65 22.51
N VAL A 97 24.52 3.92 22.23
CA VAL A 97 25.46 4.93 21.72
C VAL A 97 26.35 5.45 22.85
N GLU A 98 25.77 5.68 24.03
CA GLU A 98 26.51 6.11 25.22
C GLU A 98 27.40 5.00 25.80
N ILE A 99 26.95 3.74 25.70
CA ILE A 99 27.72 2.55 26.10
C ILE A 99 27.82 1.63 24.88
N PRO A 100 28.92 1.71 24.10
CA PRO A 100 29.09 0.91 22.90
C PRO A 100 28.96 -0.59 23.21
N THR A 101 27.90 -1.21 22.70
CA THR A 101 27.71 -2.66 22.82
C THR A 101 28.53 -3.38 21.74
N LEU A 102 28.90 -4.65 21.99
CA LEU A 102 29.66 -5.48 21.02
C LEU A 102 29.05 -5.50 19.62
N ARG A 103 27.72 -5.35 19.55
CA ARG A 103 26.98 -5.26 18.29
C ARG A 103 27.33 -4.03 17.47
N VAL A 104 27.38 -2.85 18.09
CA VAL A 104 27.72 -1.58 17.42
C VAL A 104 29.15 -1.64 16.87
N ILE A 105 30.03 -2.35 17.57
CA ILE A 105 31.43 -2.55 17.16
C ILE A 105 31.51 -3.48 15.95
N VAL A 106 30.74 -4.57 15.91
CA VAL A 106 30.76 -5.56 14.82
C VAL A 106 29.97 -5.11 13.58
N GLU A 107 28.84 -4.42 13.74
CA GLU A 107 28.02 -3.94 12.61
C GLU A 107 28.71 -2.82 11.81
N ALA A 108 29.73 -2.15 12.37
CA ALA A 108 30.56 -1.18 11.63
C ALA A 108 31.47 -1.84 10.56
N GLU A 109 31.60 -3.18 10.56
CA GLU A 109 32.52 -3.93 9.70
C GLU A 109 31.83 -4.76 8.59
N ILE A 110 30.49 -4.73 8.48
CA ILE A 110 29.73 -5.60 7.56
C ILE A 110 29.19 -4.79 6.36
N ASP A 111 29.47 -5.27 5.14
CA ASP A 111 29.00 -4.72 3.85
C ASP A 111 27.61 -5.30 3.47
N ASP A 112 26.77 -4.45 2.85
CA ASP A 112 25.30 -4.55 2.80
C ASP A 112 24.74 -5.55 1.76
N ASP A 113 23.93 -6.51 2.21
CA ASP A 113 23.21 -7.48 1.36
C ASP A 113 21.71 -7.08 1.18
N GLU A 114 21.48 -5.85 0.74
CA GLU A 114 20.16 -5.18 0.63
C GLU A 114 19.13 -5.95 -0.23
N TRP A 115 19.60 -6.72 -1.22
CA TRP A 115 18.72 -7.41 -2.18
C TRP A 115 17.98 -8.62 -1.59
N LEU A 116 18.68 -9.46 -0.82
CA LEU A 116 18.06 -10.63 -0.15
C LEU A 116 16.96 -10.17 0.81
N TYR A 117 17.21 -9.02 1.43
CA TYR A 117 16.35 -8.38 2.37
C TYR A 117 15.01 -7.92 1.74
N GLN A 118 15.06 -7.15 0.64
CA GLN A 118 13.85 -6.73 -0.09
C GLN A 118 13.00 -7.92 -0.59
N ARG A 119 13.66 -9.02 -1.01
CA ARG A 119 12.98 -10.23 -1.48
C ARG A 119 12.21 -10.96 -0.38
N ARG A 120 12.74 -10.99 0.85
CA ARG A 120 12.05 -11.56 2.02
C ARG A 120 10.81 -10.74 2.38
N MET A 121 10.91 -9.40 2.33
CA MET A 121 9.78 -8.50 2.60
C MET A 121 8.60 -8.73 1.65
N ALA A 122 8.86 -8.78 0.34
CA ALA A 122 7.82 -8.96 -0.67
C ALA A 122 7.07 -10.29 -0.50
N ARG A 123 7.80 -11.38 -0.20
CA ARG A 123 7.20 -12.71 0.04
C ARG A 123 6.29 -12.74 1.25
N ALA A 124 6.70 -12.09 2.35
CA ALA A 124 5.89 -12.04 3.57
C ALA A 124 4.57 -11.27 3.35
N TYR A 125 4.61 -10.14 2.63
CA TYR A 125 3.43 -9.34 2.31
C TYR A 125 2.45 -10.10 1.39
N ASN A 126 2.97 -10.76 0.35
CA ASN A 126 2.15 -11.46 -0.65
C ASN A 126 1.65 -12.84 -0.22
N LYS A 127 2.03 -13.36 0.96
CA LYS A 127 1.72 -14.74 1.42
C LYS A 127 0.22 -15.09 1.44
N LYS A 128 -0.66 -14.10 1.60
CA LYS A 128 -2.14 -14.30 1.67
C LYS A 128 -2.89 -13.83 0.42
N VAL A 129 -2.18 -13.37 -0.61
CA VAL A 129 -2.80 -12.92 -1.86
C VAL A 129 -3.20 -14.14 -2.67
N ARG A 130 -4.48 -14.27 -3.01
CA ARG A 130 -4.97 -15.31 -3.93
C ARG A 130 -5.03 -14.71 -5.33
N PRO A 131 -4.20 -15.16 -6.29
CA PRO A 131 -4.22 -14.62 -7.64
C PRO A 131 -5.56 -14.94 -8.31
N ARG A 132 -6.17 -13.94 -8.95
CA ARG A 132 -7.34 -14.09 -9.81
C ARG A 132 -6.89 -13.94 -11.25
N ASN A 133 -7.03 -15.01 -12.03
CA ASN A 133 -6.63 -15.02 -13.43
C ASN A 133 -7.83 -14.64 -14.31
N PHE A 134 -7.61 -13.71 -15.23
CA PHE A 134 -8.57 -13.30 -16.25
C PHE A 134 -7.89 -13.39 -17.61
N GLU A 135 -8.67 -13.63 -18.66
CA GLU A 135 -8.22 -13.70 -20.04
C GLU A 135 -8.89 -12.61 -20.86
N VAL A 136 -8.21 -12.17 -21.93
CA VAL A 136 -8.78 -11.23 -22.90
C VAL A 136 -10.01 -11.87 -23.55
N GLY A 137 -11.09 -11.11 -23.71
CA GLY A 137 -12.38 -11.58 -24.23
C GLY A 137 -13.34 -12.10 -23.17
N GLN A 138 -12.92 -12.31 -21.91
CA GLN A 138 -13.82 -12.79 -20.85
C GLN A 138 -14.85 -11.73 -20.44
N LEU A 139 -16.09 -12.16 -20.25
CA LEU A 139 -17.14 -11.33 -19.68
C LEU A 139 -16.99 -11.23 -18.17
N VAL A 140 -17.05 -10.01 -17.67
CA VAL A 140 -16.85 -9.70 -16.26
C VAL A 140 -17.81 -8.62 -15.77
N LEU A 141 -18.12 -8.68 -14.48
CA LEU A 141 -18.89 -7.65 -13.79
C LEU A 141 -17.97 -6.82 -12.92
N LYS A 142 -18.15 -5.50 -12.97
CA LYS A 142 -17.44 -4.52 -12.14
C LYS A 142 -18.26 -4.19 -10.90
N ARG A 143 -17.64 -4.17 -9.72
CA ARG A 143 -18.36 -3.80 -8.49
C ARG A 143 -18.70 -2.31 -8.49
N ILE A 144 -19.95 -1.97 -8.17
CA ILE A 144 -20.41 -0.58 -7.99
C ILE A 144 -20.03 -0.14 -6.57
N LEU A 145 -19.21 0.90 -6.48
CA LEU A 145 -18.77 1.43 -5.19
C LEU A 145 -19.82 2.39 -4.60
N PRO A 146 -19.98 2.47 -3.26
CA PRO A 146 -21.04 3.25 -2.62
C PRO A 146 -21.06 4.75 -2.96
N HIS A 147 -19.90 5.31 -3.35
CA HIS A 147 -19.76 6.74 -3.63
C HIS A 147 -19.99 7.09 -5.12
N GLN A 148 -20.26 6.11 -5.98
CA GLN A 148 -20.44 6.32 -7.42
C GLN A 148 -21.91 6.59 -7.83
N VAL A 149 -22.87 6.46 -6.90
CA VAL A 149 -24.30 6.69 -7.17
C VAL A 149 -24.88 7.45 -5.99
N GLU A 150 -25.37 8.66 -6.22
CA GLU A 150 -25.99 9.51 -5.20
C GLU A 150 -27.29 8.89 -4.63
N GLU A 151 -27.93 7.99 -5.37
CA GLU A 151 -29.15 7.28 -4.99
C GLU A 151 -28.94 5.76 -4.91
N LYS A 152 -28.22 5.29 -3.87
CA LYS A 152 -28.10 3.86 -3.59
C LYS A 152 -29.22 3.39 -2.66
N GLY A 153 -30.32 2.94 -3.23
CA GLY A 153 -31.37 2.25 -2.48
C GLY A 153 -30.91 0.88 -1.95
N LYS A 154 -31.58 0.36 -0.91
CA LYS A 154 -31.29 -0.96 -0.30
C LYS A 154 -31.30 -2.12 -1.31
N PHE A 155 -31.97 -1.94 -2.46
CA PHE A 155 -32.14 -2.92 -3.52
C PHE A 155 -31.36 -2.61 -4.81
N SER A 156 -30.53 -1.56 -4.83
CA SER A 156 -29.73 -1.24 -6.00
C SER A 156 -28.66 -2.32 -6.25
N PRO A 157 -28.41 -2.70 -7.51
CA PRO A 157 -27.40 -3.71 -7.84
C PRO A 157 -26.02 -3.28 -7.36
N ASN A 158 -25.24 -4.24 -6.85
CA ASN A 158 -23.86 -4.01 -6.38
C ASN A 158 -22.81 -4.26 -7.47
N TRP A 159 -23.25 -4.65 -8.67
CA TRP A 159 -22.41 -5.02 -9.81
C TRP A 159 -22.97 -4.38 -11.08
N GLN A 160 -22.07 -3.85 -11.92
CA GLN A 160 -22.35 -3.24 -13.21
C GLN A 160 -21.75 -4.10 -14.32
N GLY A 161 -22.39 -4.08 -15.49
CA GLY A 161 -21.94 -4.80 -16.68
C GLY A 161 -23.04 -5.71 -17.23
N PRO A 162 -22.73 -6.58 -18.21
CA PRO A 162 -21.40 -7.17 -18.44
C PRO A 162 -20.40 -6.27 -19.18
N PHE A 163 -19.11 -6.45 -18.90
CA PHE A 163 -17.99 -5.82 -19.61
C PHE A 163 -17.08 -6.90 -20.20
N VAL A 164 -16.32 -6.57 -21.26
CA VAL A 164 -15.34 -7.46 -21.87
C VAL A 164 -13.93 -7.06 -21.40
N VAL A 165 -13.12 -8.03 -20.97
CA VAL A 165 -11.70 -7.80 -20.68
C VAL A 165 -10.95 -7.58 -21.99
N ASN A 166 -10.38 -6.39 -22.20
CA ASN A 166 -9.62 -6.07 -23.40
C ASN A 166 -8.11 -6.32 -23.20
N LYS A 167 -7.57 -5.98 -22.02
CA LYS A 167 -6.15 -6.16 -21.71
C LYS A 167 -5.94 -6.53 -20.25
N VAL A 168 -5.08 -7.52 -20.02
CA VAL A 168 -4.66 -7.96 -18.69
C VAL A 168 -3.24 -7.47 -18.44
N LEU A 169 -3.03 -6.75 -17.34
CA LEU A 169 -1.71 -6.29 -16.91
C LEU A 169 -1.06 -7.29 -15.94
N PRO A 170 0.28 -7.41 -15.94
CA PRO A 170 1.00 -8.38 -15.11
C PRO A 170 0.84 -8.16 -13.60
N ASN A 171 0.39 -6.98 -13.17
CA ASN A 171 0.09 -6.65 -11.77
C ASN A 171 -1.35 -6.99 -11.35
N GLY A 172 -2.14 -7.66 -12.19
CA GLY A 172 -3.52 -8.03 -11.90
C GLY A 172 -4.53 -6.89 -12.12
N ALA A 173 -4.16 -5.82 -12.83
CA ALA A 173 -5.09 -4.82 -13.30
C ALA A 173 -5.58 -5.12 -14.73
N LEU A 174 -6.77 -4.64 -15.07
CA LEU A 174 -7.51 -4.96 -16.29
C LEU A 174 -7.98 -3.68 -16.96
N TYR A 175 -7.83 -3.59 -18.28
CA TYR A 175 -8.62 -2.67 -19.10
C TYR A 175 -9.86 -3.39 -19.59
N MET A 176 -11.01 -2.74 -19.42
CA MET A 176 -12.31 -3.29 -19.79
C MET A 176 -12.99 -2.37 -20.80
N THR A 177 -13.72 -2.96 -21.73
CA THR A 177 -14.59 -2.28 -22.69
C THR A 177 -16.04 -2.60 -22.37
N ASP A 178 -16.90 -1.60 -22.55
CA ASP A 178 -18.34 -1.84 -22.59
C ASP A 178 -18.70 -2.72 -23.81
N ILE A 179 -19.87 -3.35 -23.77
CA ILE A 179 -20.41 -4.16 -24.88
C ILE A 179 -20.56 -3.30 -26.14
N GLU A 180 -20.81 -2.00 -25.96
CA GLU A 180 -20.90 -0.99 -27.01
C GLU A 180 -19.53 -0.49 -27.51
N GLY A 181 -18.42 -1.03 -27.01
CA GLY A 181 -17.07 -0.74 -27.48
C GLY A 181 -16.39 0.49 -26.85
N LYS A 182 -17.06 1.20 -25.93
CA LYS A 182 -16.45 2.32 -25.21
C LYS A 182 -15.43 1.80 -24.19
N MET A 183 -14.16 2.20 -24.35
CA MET A 183 -13.08 1.83 -23.43
C MET A 183 -13.20 2.58 -22.10
N ALA A 184 -13.03 1.88 -20.98
CA ALA A 184 -12.73 2.53 -19.72
C ALA A 184 -11.30 3.10 -19.78
N GLU A 185 -11.16 4.42 -19.61
CA GLU A 185 -9.86 5.11 -19.66
C GLU A 185 -8.89 4.65 -18.55
N MET A 186 -9.42 4.06 -17.47
CA MET A 186 -8.64 3.66 -16.29
C MET A 186 -8.54 2.14 -16.16
N ALA A 187 -7.34 1.66 -15.81
CA ALA A 187 -7.13 0.28 -15.42
C ALA A 187 -7.81 -0.02 -14.08
N ILE A 188 -8.48 -1.17 -14.00
CA ILE A 188 -9.27 -1.61 -12.84
C ILE A 188 -8.66 -2.89 -12.28
N ASN A 189 -8.50 -2.99 -10.96
CA ASN A 189 -7.92 -4.18 -10.33
C ASN A 189 -8.84 -5.41 -10.41
N ALA A 190 -8.28 -6.59 -10.62
CA ALA A 190 -8.95 -7.90 -10.62
C ALA A 190 -9.81 -8.18 -9.36
N ASP A 191 -9.47 -7.61 -8.20
CA ASP A 191 -10.21 -7.82 -6.95
C ASP A 191 -11.62 -7.23 -6.96
N VAL A 192 -11.84 -6.15 -7.71
CA VAL A 192 -13.16 -5.48 -7.83
C VAL A 192 -13.96 -5.98 -9.02
N VAL A 193 -13.48 -7.06 -9.65
CA VAL A 193 -14.07 -7.69 -10.82
C VAL A 193 -14.42 -9.14 -10.50
N LYS A 194 -15.53 -9.64 -11.03
CA LYS A 194 -15.88 -11.07 -10.99
C LYS A 194 -16.27 -11.57 -12.38
N ARG A 195 -16.03 -12.85 -12.65
CA ARG A 195 -16.45 -13.50 -13.90
C ARG A 195 -17.98 -13.48 -14.01
N TYR A 196 -18.46 -13.20 -15.21
CA TYR A 196 -19.86 -13.37 -15.59
C TYR A 196 -20.00 -14.71 -16.29
N TYR A 197 -20.92 -15.54 -15.82
CA TYR A 197 -21.26 -16.82 -16.45
C TYR A 197 -22.62 -16.65 -17.11
N VAL A 198 -22.71 -17.03 -18.38
CA VAL A 198 -23.95 -17.08 -19.16
C VAL A 198 -24.65 -18.40 -18.90
#